data_AF-A0ABD3FIJ6-F1
#
_entry.id   AF-A0ABD3FIJ6-F1
#
_cell.length_a   1.000
_cell.length_b   1.000
_cell.length_c   1.000
_cell.angle_alpha   90.00
_cell.angle_beta   90.00
_cell.angle_gamma   90.00
#
_symmetry.space_group_name_H-M   'P 1'
#
loop_
_entity.id
_entity.type
_entity.pdbx_description
1 polymer ?
#
loop_
_entity_poly.entity_id
_entity_poly.type
_entity_poly.pdbx_seq_one_letter_code
_entity_poly.pdbx_strand_id
1 'polypeptide(L)'
;MVQFHEPVKIDLEASEVMKDVNDMVVDIVSDLHPKWSVAMDSWHCMKSLPGRQALQLHRGFPVFETTEAIMKHDRIQASAFIAHEDDTRFLAVPGCFGGYAIKPKAETIEVKKGQLLIFRDLPHAGDLQRREYTLACLHSC
;
A
#
# COMPACT_ATOMS: atom_id res chain seq x y z
N MET A 1 12.13 -7.95 17.41
CA MET A 1 11.49 -7.67 16.11
C MET A 1 12.47 -6.82 15.32
N VAL A 2 13.02 -7.31 14.20
CA VAL A 2 13.99 -6.53 13.41
C VAL A 2 13.18 -5.60 12.51
N GLN A 3 13.36 -4.28 12.65
CA GLN A 3 12.76 -3.30 11.74
C GLN A 3 13.57 -3.26 10.44
N PHE A 4 12.90 -3.50 9.32
CA PHE A 4 13.51 -3.59 7.98
C PHE A 4 13.29 -2.33 7.14
N HIS A 5 12.53 -1.37 7.69
CA HIS A 5 12.23 -0.07 7.11
C HIS A 5 12.48 1.01 8.15
N GLU A 6 12.92 2.16 7.66
CA GLU A 6 12.89 3.38 8.44
C GLU A 6 11.65 4.17 8.01
N PRO A 7 10.68 4.39 8.93
CA PRO A 7 9.58 5.30 8.65
C PRO A 7 10.17 6.69 8.45
N VAL A 8 9.91 7.27 7.28
CA VAL A 8 10.22 8.67 7.03
C VAL A 8 9.04 9.47 7.53
N LYS A 9 9.29 10.41 8.44
CA LYS A 9 8.24 11.30 8.93
C LYS A 9 7.75 12.15 7.76
N ILE A 10 6.52 11.91 7.33
CA ILE A 10 5.79 12.83 6.47
C ILE A 10 4.93 13.70 7.37
N ASP A 11 5.01 15.01 7.19
CA ASP A 11 4.09 15.95 7.81
C ASP A 11 3.01 16.32 6.78
N LEU A 12 1.88 15.62 6.86
CA LEU A 12 0.75 15.80 5.94
C LEU A 12 0.00 17.10 6.21
N GLU A 13 0.03 17.58 7.46
CA GLU A 13 -0.68 18.79 7.86
C GLU A 13 0.13 20.04 7.53
N ALA A 14 1.46 19.97 7.58
CA ALA A 14 2.35 21.10 7.29
C ALA A 14 2.83 21.16 5.83
N SER A 15 2.74 20.07 5.05
CA SER A 15 3.19 20.04 3.65
C SER A 15 2.05 20.28 2.68
N GLU A 16 2.08 21.41 1.96
CA GLU A 16 1.11 21.71 0.88
C GLU A 16 1.15 20.65 -0.23
N VAL A 17 2.34 20.19 -0.61
CA VAL A 17 2.51 19.15 -1.64
C VAL A 17 1.81 17.84 -1.24
N MET A 18 1.89 17.45 0.03
CA MET A 18 1.24 16.21 0.48
C MET A 18 -0.28 16.36 0.60
N LYS A 19 -0.78 17.58 0.86
CA LYS A 19 -2.21 17.86 0.77
C LYS A 19 -2.70 17.70 -0.67
N ASP A 20 -1.98 18.27 -1.63
CA ASP A 20 -2.32 18.13 -3.05
C ASP A 20 -2.33 16.65 -3.48
N VAL A 21 -1.32 15.87 -3.06
CA VAL A 21 -1.27 14.42 -3.34
C VAL A 21 -2.44 13.69 -2.68
N ASN A 22 -2.76 14.00 -1.42
CA ASN A 22 -3.89 13.41 -0.72
C ASN A 22 -5.21 13.71 -1.45
N ASP A 23 -5.43 14.97 -1.83
CA ASP A 23 -6.66 15.41 -2.50
C ASP A 23 -6.81 14.73 -3.86
N MET A 24 -5.73 14.63 -4.65
CA MET A 24 -5.73 13.87 -5.89
C MET A 24 -6.12 12.39 -5.68
N VAL A 25 -5.63 11.77 -4.60
CA VAL A 25 -5.95 10.37 -4.29
C VAL A 25 -7.39 10.25 -3.79
N VAL A 26 -7.89 11.19 -3.00
CA VAL A 26 -9.30 11.26 -2.56
C VAL A 26 -10.22 11.36 -3.77
N ASP A 27 -9.91 12.20 -4.75
CA ASP A 27 -10.71 12.36 -5.97
C ASP A 27 -10.77 11.03 -6.75
N ILE A 28 -9.61 10.41 -7.00
CA ILE A 28 -9.53 9.11 -7.69
C ILE A 28 -10.32 8.03 -6.93
N VAL A 29 -10.17 7.96 -5.60
CA VAL A 29 -10.84 6.97 -4.77
C VAL A 29 -12.35 7.18 -4.73
N SER A 30 -12.80 8.43 -4.68
CA SER A 30 -14.22 8.81 -4.68
C SER A 30 -14.89 8.41 -6.00
N ASP A 31 -14.19 8.58 -7.13
CA ASP A 31 -14.63 8.13 -8.44
C ASP A 31 -14.67 6.60 -8.57
N LEU A 32 -13.72 5.91 -7.94
CA LEU A 32 -13.70 4.44 -7.92
C LEU A 32 -14.85 3.88 -7.08
N HIS A 33 -15.18 4.50 -5.94
CA HIS A 33 -16.30 4.08 -5.10
C HIS A 33 -16.76 5.15 -4.09
N PRO A 34 -18.08 5.48 -4.04
CA PRO A 34 -18.60 6.60 -3.23
C PRO A 34 -18.57 6.39 -1.70
N LYS A 35 -18.19 5.19 -1.24
CA LYS A 35 -18.05 4.87 0.20
C LYS A 35 -16.59 4.69 0.64
N TRP A 36 -15.65 4.79 -0.29
CA TRP A 36 -14.24 4.73 0.08
C TRP A 36 -13.77 6.11 0.51
N SER A 37 -12.90 6.12 1.50
CA SER A 37 -12.25 7.35 1.96
C SER A 37 -10.77 7.08 2.19
N VAL A 38 -10.00 8.15 2.08
CA VAL A 38 -8.58 8.14 2.43
C VAL A 38 -8.48 8.56 3.89
N ALA A 39 -7.92 7.71 4.74
CA ALA A 39 -7.61 8.11 6.11
C ALA A 39 -6.33 8.96 6.07
N MET A 40 -6.47 10.28 6.27
CA MET A 40 -5.36 11.22 6.11
C MET A 40 -4.19 10.89 7.04
N ASP A 41 -4.41 10.34 8.22
CA ASP A 41 -3.39 9.92 9.18
C ASP A 41 -2.68 8.60 8.83
N SER A 42 -3.09 7.94 7.75
CA SER A 42 -2.59 6.61 7.38
C SER A 42 -1.50 6.60 6.31
N TRP A 43 -1.04 7.78 5.86
CA TRP A 43 0.07 7.87 4.92
C TRP A 43 1.40 7.55 5.61
N HIS A 44 2.15 6.62 5.03
CA HIS A 44 3.44 6.16 5.51
C HIS A 44 4.46 6.17 4.38
N CYS A 45 5.55 6.92 4.56
CA CYS A 45 6.70 6.81 3.66
C CYS A 45 7.70 5.84 4.26
N MET A 46 8.09 4.85 3.46
CA MET A 46 9.04 3.82 3.83
C MET A 46 10.28 3.93 2.96
N LYS A 47 11.42 4.03 3.63
CA LYS A 47 12.73 3.94 2.98
C LYS A 47 13.25 2.51 3.02
N SER A 48 13.60 1.97 1.84
CA SER A 48 14.26 0.67 1.71
C SER A 48 15.77 0.83 1.91
N LEU A 49 16.35 0.07 2.84
CA LEU A 49 17.79 0.06 3.10
C LEU A 49 18.53 -0.89 2.13
N PRO A 50 19.74 -0.54 1.65
CA PRO A 50 20.50 -1.38 0.71
C PRO A 50 20.85 -2.76 1.27
N GLY A 51 20.87 -3.79 0.40
CA GLY A 51 21.45 -5.11 0.71
C GLY A 51 20.54 -6.09 1.46
N ARG A 52 19.22 -5.86 1.49
CA ARG A 52 18.26 -6.73 2.20
C ARG A 52 17.47 -7.62 1.24
N GLN A 53 17.07 -8.80 1.73
CA GLN A 53 16.11 -9.69 1.04
C GLN A 53 14.75 -9.01 0.92
N ALA A 54 14.03 -9.29 -0.18
CA ALA A 54 12.64 -8.84 -0.40
C ALA A 54 11.76 -9.09 0.83
N LEU A 55 10.79 -8.20 1.05
CA LEU A 55 9.83 -8.35 2.15
C LEU A 55 9.12 -9.71 2.06
N GLN A 56 8.76 -10.25 3.22
CA GLN A 56 7.84 -11.38 3.26
C GLN A 56 6.48 -10.93 2.73
N LEU A 57 5.83 -11.79 1.94
CA LEU A 57 4.45 -11.57 1.50
C LEU A 57 3.57 -11.37 2.74
N HIS A 58 2.92 -10.21 2.81
CA HIS A 58 2.05 -9.81 3.90
C HIS A 58 0.78 -9.14 3.33
N ARG A 59 -0.18 -8.87 4.20
CA ARG A 59 -1.36 -8.08 3.88
C ARG A 59 -1.23 -6.72 4.54
N GLY A 60 -1.83 -5.70 3.92
CA GLY A 60 -1.88 -4.35 4.49
C GLY A 60 -2.76 -4.29 5.74
N PHE A 61 -3.76 -5.18 5.84
CA PHE A 61 -4.73 -5.20 6.92
C PHE A 61 -4.70 -6.54 7.67
N PRO A 62 -4.82 -6.52 9.01
CA PRO A 62 -5.09 -7.71 9.79
C PRO A 62 -6.38 -8.40 9.35
N VAL A 63 -6.40 -9.74 9.42
CA VAL A 63 -7.58 -10.54 9.00
C VAL A 63 -8.86 -10.14 9.73
N PHE A 64 -8.77 -9.74 11.01
CA PHE A 64 -9.95 -9.34 11.77
C PHE A 64 -10.56 -8.02 11.24
N GLU A 65 -9.74 -7.04 10.85
CA GLU A 65 -10.22 -5.77 10.28
C GLU A 65 -10.89 -6.01 8.92
N THR A 66 -10.25 -6.81 8.06
CA THR A 66 -10.85 -7.23 6.79
C THR A 66 -12.17 -7.96 7.02
N THR A 67 -12.23 -8.88 7.98
CA THR A 67 -13.45 -9.64 8.28
C THR A 67 -14.55 -8.73 8.78
N GLU A 68 -14.23 -7.80 9.69
CA GLU A 68 -15.16 -6.82 10.20
C GLU A 68 -15.69 -5.91 9.09
N ALA A 69 -14.82 -5.42 8.21
CA ALA A 69 -15.18 -4.60 7.06
C ALA A 69 -16.14 -5.36 6.12
N ILE A 70 -15.88 -6.64 5.86
CA ILE A 70 -16.78 -7.49 5.07
C ILE A 70 -18.12 -7.66 5.79
N MET A 71 -18.11 -7.97 7.08
CA MET A 71 -19.34 -8.27 7.81
C MET A 71 -20.24 -7.05 8.01
N LYS A 72 -19.65 -5.88 8.26
CA LYS A 72 -20.40 -4.64 8.54
C LYS A 72 -20.73 -3.85 7.29
N HIS A 73 -19.82 -3.84 6.32
CA HIS A 73 -19.93 -2.96 5.15
C HIS A 73 -20.11 -3.74 3.84
N ASP A 74 -19.99 -5.09 3.86
CA ASP A 74 -19.94 -5.96 2.66
C ASP A 74 -18.74 -5.60 1.76
N ARG A 75 -17.66 -5.04 2.32
CA ARG A 75 -16.55 -4.46 1.56
C ARG A 75 -15.19 -4.76 2.17
N ILE A 76 -14.15 -4.63 1.35
CA ILE A 76 -12.76 -4.91 1.71
C ILE A 76 -11.99 -3.59 1.67
N GLN A 77 -11.18 -3.33 2.69
CA GLN A 77 -10.25 -2.19 2.73
C GLN A 77 -9.23 -2.27 1.57
N ALA A 78 -8.68 -1.13 1.18
CA ALA A 78 -7.72 -1.05 0.09
C ALA A 78 -6.44 -0.34 0.54
N SER A 79 -5.38 -0.45 -0.23
CA SER A 79 -4.16 0.34 -0.01
C SER A 79 -3.85 1.11 -1.27
N ALA A 80 -3.32 2.32 -1.09
CA ALA A 80 -2.75 3.15 -2.13
C ALA A 80 -1.22 3.10 -2.02
N PHE A 81 -0.54 2.94 -3.13
CA PHE A 81 0.92 2.89 -3.20
C PHE A 81 1.40 3.85 -4.28
N ILE A 82 2.31 4.76 -3.91
CA ILE A 82 2.94 5.70 -4.84
C ILE A 82 4.44 5.43 -4.86
N ALA A 83 4.96 5.15 -6.06
CA ALA A 83 6.39 4.97 -6.28
C ALA A 83 7.11 6.32 -6.32
N HIS A 84 8.21 6.45 -5.56
CA HIS A 84 9.05 7.64 -5.58
C HIS A 84 10.24 7.55 -6.56
N GLU A 85 10.56 6.33 -6.99
CA GLU A 85 11.73 6.02 -7.82
C GLU A 85 11.33 5.24 -9.07
N ASP A 86 12.04 5.52 -10.16
CA ASP A 86 12.01 4.70 -11.38
C ASP A 86 12.74 3.37 -11.08
N ASP A 87 12.10 2.24 -11.38
CA ASP A 87 12.47 0.86 -10.98
C ASP A 87 11.82 0.33 -9.69
N THR A 88 10.74 0.96 -9.22
CA THR A 88 9.97 0.41 -8.09
C THR A 88 9.23 -0.87 -8.54
N ARG A 89 9.43 -1.96 -7.78
CA ARG A 89 8.84 -3.28 -8.06
C ARG A 89 7.98 -3.74 -6.89
N PHE A 90 6.76 -4.13 -7.22
CA PHE A 90 5.75 -4.58 -6.28
C PHE A 90 5.41 -6.04 -6.58
N LEU A 91 5.73 -6.94 -5.65
CA LEU A 91 5.36 -8.34 -5.74
C LEU A 91 3.95 -8.50 -5.18
N ALA A 92 3.05 -9.10 -5.94
CA ALA A 92 1.66 -9.32 -5.53
C ALA A 92 1.18 -10.71 -5.92
N VAL A 93 0.18 -11.24 -5.24
CA VAL A 93 -0.43 -12.54 -5.59
C VAL A 93 -1.91 -12.36 -5.93
N PRO A 94 -2.25 -12.16 -7.22
CA PRO A 94 -3.61 -11.88 -7.64
C PRO A 94 -4.64 -12.93 -7.18
N GLY A 95 -5.82 -12.46 -6.76
CA GLY A 95 -6.98 -13.30 -6.48
C GLY A 95 -6.84 -14.26 -5.29
N CYS A 96 -5.77 -14.16 -4.51
CA CYS A 96 -5.48 -15.11 -3.45
C CYS A 96 -5.71 -14.51 -2.05
N PHE A 97 -6.45 -15.24 -1.22
CA PHE A 97 -6.55 -15.01 0.22
C PHE A 97 -5.52 -15.83 1.04
N GLY A 98 -4.46 -16.35 0.41
CA GLY A 98 -3.53 -17.30 1.04
C GLY A 98 -2.29 -16.66 1.68
N GLY A 99 -1.72 -17.32 2.70
CA GLY A 99 -0.41 -16.97 3.28
C GLY A 99 0.78 -17.47 2.42
N TYR A 100 1.98 -17.51 3.00
CA TYR A 100 3.28 -17.75 2.32
C TYR A 100 3.36 -18.92 1.31
N ALA A 101 2.49 -19.92 1.41
CA ALA A 101 2.38 -21.06 0.49
C ALA A 101 2.05 -20.66 -0.97
N ILE A 102 1.56 -19.44 -1.21
CA ILE A 102 1.22 -18.95 -2.55
C ILE A 102 2.36 -18.19 -3.24
N LYS A 103 3.56 -18.10 -2.63
CA LYS A 103 4.71 -17.38 -3.20
C LYS A 103 5.06 -17.75 -4.65
N PRO A 104 4.95 -19.01 -5.11
CA PRO A 104 5.20 -19.35 -6.52
C PRO A 104 4.21 -18.72 -7.51
N LYS A 105 3.07 -18.20 -7.03
CA LYS A 105 2.05 -17.50 -7.84
C LYS A 105 2.22 -15.98 -7.80
N ALA A 106 3.29 -15.47 -7.16
CA ALA A 106 3.54 -14.05 -7.12
C ALA A 106 3.92 -13.53 -8.50
N GLU A 107 3.35 -12.38 -8.85
CA GLU A 107 3.64 -11.61 -10.03
C GLU A 107 4.36 -10.33 -9.62
N THR A 108 5.30 -9.89 -10.46
CA THR A 108 5.99 -8.61 -10.27
C THR A 108 5.28 -7.56 -11.09
N ILE A 109 4.84 -6.50 -10.41
CA ILE A 109 4.26 -5.29 -11.00
C ILE A 109 5.33 -4.21 -10.97
N GLU A 110 5.70 -3.68 -12.13
CA GLU A 110 6.59 -2.52 -12.23
C GLU A 110 5.76 -1.24 -12.08
N VAL A 111 6.17 -0.37 -11.16
CA VAL A 111 5.50 0.91 -10.87
C VAL A 111 6.52 2.02 -11.12
N LYS A 112 6.26 2.87 -12.10
CA LYS A 112 7.15 4.00 -12.44
C LYS A 112 6.99 5.12 -11.42
N LYS A 113 7.99 6.00 -11.32
CA LYS A 113 7.93 7.17 -10.45
C LYS A 113 6.65 7.97 -10.66
N GLY A 114 5.98 8.30 -9.56
CA GLY A 114 4.73 9.04 -9.52
C GLY A 114 3.48 8.23 -9.90
N GLN A 115 3.60 6.96 -10.30
CA GLN A 115 2.42 6.14 -10.53
C GLN A 115 1.78 5.68 -9.22
N LEU A 116 0.45 5.69 -9.22
CA LEU A 116 -0.41 5.22 -8.14
C LEU A 116 -0.91 3.80 -8.45
N LEU A 117 -0.75 2.89 -7.49
CA LEU A 117 -1.37 1.57 -7.49
C LEU A 117 -2.39 1.50 -6.35
N ILE A 118 -3.62 1.11 -6.67
CA ILE A 118 -4.69 0.85 -5.69
C ILE A 118 -5.02 -0.64 -5.71
N PHE A 119 -5.01 -1.30 -4.56
CA PHE A 119 -5.29 -2.73 -4.46
C PHE A 119 -6.06 -3.09 -3.19
N ARG A 120 -6.92 -4.11 -3.27
CA ARG A 120 -7.76 -4.57 -2.15
C ARG A 120 -7.17 -5.83 -1.55
N ASP A 121 -6.90 -5.80 -0.24
CA ASP A 121 -6.49 -6.94 0.61
C ASP A 121 -5.68 -8.03 -0.14
N LEU A 122 -4.64 -7.59 -0.82
CA LEU A 122 -3.81 -8.40 -1.71
C LEU A 122 -2.55 -8.80 -0.96
N PRO A 123 -2.19 -10.10 -0.88
CA PRO A 123 -0.88 -10.49 -0.40
C PRO A 123 0.21 -9.87 -1.27
N HIS A 124 1.09 -9.08 -0.66
CA HIS A 124 2.10 -8.32 -1.38
C HIS A 124 3.41 -8.17 -0.59
N ALA A 125 4.44 -7.74 -1.32
CA ALA A 125 5.75 -7.40 -0.79
C ALA A 125 6.42 -6.37 -1.70
N GLY A 126 7.14 -5.43 -1.10
CA GLY A 126 8.11 -4.62 -1.86
C GLY A 126 9.31 -5.49 -2.27
N ASP A 127 9.73 -5.40 -3.54
CA ASP A 127 11.00 -5.98 -3.97
C ASP A 127 12.14 -5.04 -3.53
N LEU A 128 12.85 -5.43 -2.46
CA LEU A 128 13.80 -4.57 -1.75
C LEU A 128 15.17 -4.42 -2.43
N GLN A 129 15.31 -4.81 -3.70
CA GLN A 129 16.60 -4.61 -4.36
C GLN A 129 16.94 -3.11 -4.54
N ARG A 130 15.97 -2.18 -4.64
CA ARG A 130 16.21 -0.72 -4.64
C ARG A 130 15.01 0.14 -4.15
N ARG A 131 15.31 0.98 -3.12
CA ARG A 131 14.87 2.34 -2.69
C ARG A 131 13.38 2.79 -2.65
N GLU A 132 13.14 3.65 -1.65
CA GLU A 132 11.99 4.50 -1.20
C GLU A 132 10.61 4.38 -1.90
N TYR A 133 9.55 4.21 -1.09
CA TYR A 133 8.15 4.20 -1.53
C TYR A 133 7.20 4.77 -0.47
N THR A 134 6.02 5.25 -0.86
CA THR A 134 4.97 5.69 0.07
C THR A 134 3.74 4.83 -0.08
N LEU A 135 3.23 4.34 1.05
CA LEU A 135 2.03 3.52 1.18
C LEU A 135 1.02 4.26 2.04
N ALA A 136 -0.24 4.30 1.62
CA ALA A 136 -1.36 4.78 2.43
C ALA A 136 -2.43 3.71 2.55
N CYS A 137 -3.10 3.67 3.70
CA CYS A 137 -4.23 2.77 3.91
C CYS A 137 -5.54 3.47 3.52
N LEU A 138 -6.22 2.91 2.52
CA LEU A 138 -7.55 3.33 2.13
C LEU A 138 -8.58 2.55 2.94
N HIS A 139 -9.45 3.27 3.64
CA HIS A 139 -10.47 2.65 4.46
C HIS A 139 -11.80 2.65 3.70
N SER A 140 -12.56 1.56 3.84
CA SER A 140 -13.97 1.58 3.49
C SER A 140 -14.73 2.12 4.69
N CYS A 141 -15.51 3.18 4.50
CA CYS A 141 -16.46 3.66 5.50
C CYS A 141 -17.80 2.91 5.40
#